data_AF-A0A7Y5CUF3-F1
#
_entry.id   AF-A0A7Y5CUF3-F1
#
_cell.length_a   1.000
_cell.length_b   1.000
_cell.length_c   1.000
_cell.angle_alpha   90.00
_cell.angle_beta   90.00
_cell.angle_gamma   90.00
#
_symmetry.space_group_name_H-M   'P 1'
#
loop_
_entity.id
_entity.type
_entity.pdbx_description
1 polymer ?
#
loop_
_entity_poly.entity_id
_entity_poly.type
_entity_poly.pdbx_seq_one_letter_code
_entity_poly.pdbx_strand_id
1 'polypeptide(L)'
;MQKPLLQIAMAGLFLIATSCSSPKPQTQQPQQNWTHFVRIAGHGLNLNNVDNIIKSATETHVFGIETDNDIPGRYESFLDPTEKLQAIKAMADKAHAIGNHAFVYIAGLECITANADETERTFFKEHPDWVQRKLSGEPAIFGGGTAFWIDEGDEDVWISPYAQEWRTIYMERVRQIAATGIDGIFVDIPYWMTHFDGWEDSWASFDDYTVAAFKAKTGLNAKTDLKLGNFSDANFLRWIDFRIATLTAFMQHRRDLSGHRGERGARRRRCL
;
A
#
# COMPACT_ATOMS: atom_id res chain seq x y z
N MET A 1 4.01 92.58 33.82
CA MET A 1 4.59 91.92 35.02
C MET A 1 4.51 90.40 34.82
N GLN A 2 5.38 89.66 35.50
CA GLN A 2 5.78 88.27 35.24
C GLN A 2 4.68 87.19 35.45
N LYS A 3 4.89 86.04 34.79
CA LYS A 3 4.25 84.68 34.89
C LYS A 3 4.10 84.17 36.35
N PRO A 4 3.34 83.07 36.70
CA PRO A 4 3.16 81.83 35.91
C PRO A 4 1.86 80.96 36.06
N LEU A 5 1.82 79.93 35.17
CA LEU A 5 1.24 78.56 35.23
C LEU A 5 -0.10 78.26 35.93
N LEU A 6 -1.01 77.58 35.22
CA LEU A 6 -1.19 76.12 35.32
C LEU A 6 -2.05 75.56 34.17
N GLN A 7 -1.54 74.56 33.46
CA GLN A 7 -2.27 73.75 32.48
C GLN A 7 -3.21 72.78 33.19
N ILE A 8 -4.47 72.67 32.74
CA ILE A 8 -5.28 71.46 32.92
C ILE A 8 -5.84 71.09 31.55
N ALA A 9 -5.34 69.97 31.03
CA ALA A 9 -5.85 69.33 29.83
C ALA A 9 -7.09 68.50 30.19
N MET A 10 -8.23 68.74 29.54
CA MET A 10 -9.33 67.77 29.50
C MET A 10 -9.15 66.89 28.26
N ALA A 11 -8.75 65.64 28.50
CA ALA A 11 -8.74 64.59 27.50
C ALA A 11 -10.18 64.09 27.28
N GLY A 12 -10.68 64.23 26.05
CA GLY A 12 -11.90 63.60 25.59
C GLY A 12 -11.65 62.12 25.32
N LEU A 13 -12.39 61.24 26.00
CA LEU A 13 -12.31 59.80 25.85
C LEU A 13 -13.07 59.37 24.59
N PHE A 14 -12.35 59.08 23.50
CA PHE A 14 -12.89 58.39 22.33
C PHE A 14 -12.99 56.89 22.63
N LEU A 15 -14.20 56.38 22.82
CA LEU A 15 -14.48 54.94 22.87
C LEU A 15 -14.41 54.38 21.44
N ILE A 16 -13.26 53.81 21.09
CA ILE A 16 -13.12 52.95 19.91
C ILE A 16 -13.78 51.61 20.26
N ALA A 17 -14.96 51.37 19.70
CA ALA A 17 -15.58 50.05 19.73
C ALA A 17 -14.77 49.12 18.80
N THR A 18 -13.78 48.43 19.37
CA THR A 18 -13.10 47.31 18.73
C THR A 18 -14.08 46.15 18.60
N SER A 19 -14.68 46.01 17.41
CA SER A 19 -15.37 44.79 17.03
C SER A 19 -14.37 43.64 17.02
N CYS A 20 -14.30 42.91 18.12
CA CYS A 20 -13.69 41.58 18.18
C CYS A 20 -14.54 40.64 17.31
N SER A 21 -14.33 40.68 16.00
CA SER A 21 -14.75 39.61 15.11
C SER A 21 -13.94 38.37 15.47
N SER A 22 -14.51 37.52 16.32
CA SER A 22 -14.00 36.17 16.53
C SER A 22 -13.85 35.51 15.15
N PRO A 23 -12.70 34.90 14.81
CA PRO A 23 -12.60 34.12 13.59
C PRO A 23 -13.70 33.06 13.64
N LYS A 24 -14.56 33.05 12.62
CA LYS A 24 -15.52 31.96 12.42
C LYS A 24 -14.71 30.67 12.48
N PRO A 25 -15.12 29.65 13.26
CA PRO A 25 -14.50 28.35 13.16
C PRO A 25 -14.60 27.95 11.69
N GLN A 26 -13.46 27.88 11.01
CA GLN A 26 -13.37 27.11 9.78
C GLN A 26 -13.90 25.74 10.17
N THR A 27 -15.06 25.38 9.65
CA THR A 27 -15.48 24.00 9.59
C THR A 27 -14.30 23.26 8.99
N GLN A 28 -13.52 22.57 9.83
CA GLN A 28 -12.67 21.50 9.39
C GLN A 28 -13.61 20.61 8.61
N GLN A 29 -13.52 20.63 7.28
CA GLN A 29 -14.15 19.60 6.48
C GLN A 29 -13.73 18.29 7.14
N PRO A 30 -14.65 17.36 7.42
CA PRO A 30 -14.28 16.13 8.10
C PRO A 30 -13.18 15.48 7.28
N GLN A 31 -11.96 15.51 7.82
CA GLN A 31 -10.71 15.05 7.20
C GLN A 31 -10.71 13.52 7.02
N GLN A 32 -11.88 12.87 7.05
CA GLN A 32 -12.02 11.44 7.33
C GLN A 32 -13.02 10.71 6.44
N ASN A 33 -13.33 11.18 5.23
CA ASN A 33 -13.98 10.26 4.28
C ASN A 33 -13.75 10.49 2.79
N TRP A 34 -12.63 11.09 2.39
CA TRP A 34 -12.34 11.33 0.97
C TRP A 34 -12.43 10.04 0.15
N THR A 35 -12.01 8.90 0.71
CA THR A 35 -12.05 7.58 0.06
C THR A 35 -13.46 7.10 -0.32
N HIS A 36 -14.53 7.61 0.29
CA HIS A 36 -15.91 7.24 -0.07
C HIS A 36 -16.48 8.05 -1.24
N PHE A 37 -15.90 9.22 -1.53
CA PHE A 37 -16.42 10.16 -2.54
C PHE A 37 -15.42 10.45 -3.65
N VAL A 38 -14.23 9.86 -3.56
CA VAL A 38 -13.12 10.12 -4.47
C VAL A 38 -13.49 9.75 -5.89
N ARG A 39 -13.23 10.68 -6.81
CA ARG A 39 -13.13 10.39 -8.24
C ARG A 39 -11.66 10.14 -8.54
N ILE A 40 -11.38 8.99 -9.12
CA ILE A 40 -10.03 8.46 -9.31
C ILE A 40 -9.67 8.45 -10.79
N ALA A 41 -8.42 8.76 -11.11
CA ALA A 41 -7.78 8.39 -12.37
C ALA A 41 -6.52 7.57 -12.07
N GLY A 42 -6.32 6.50 -12.83
CA GLY A 42 -5.15 5.62 -12.75
C GLY A 42 -4.09 5.99 -13.77
N HIS A 43 -2.82 5.97 -13.35
CA HIS A 43 -1.69 6.34 -14.19
C HIS A 43 -0.46 5.50 -13.89
N GLY A 44 0.22 4.98 -14.93
CA GLY A 44 1.60 4.50 -14.75
C GLY A 44 2.51 5.65 -14.33
N LEU A 45 3.37 5.43 -13.34
CA LEU A 45 4.18 6.49 -12.72
C LEU A 45 5.67 6.25 -12.92
N ASN A 46 6.36 7.28 -13.42
CA ASN A 46 7.80 7.44 -13.37
C ASN A 46 8.15 8.91 -13.10
N LEU A 47 9.42 9.21 -12.81
CA LEU A 47 9.81 10.59 -12.48
C LEU A 47 9.51 11.60 -13.62
N ASN A 48 9.57 11.15 -14.87
CA ASN A 48 9.46 12.03 -16.04
C ASN A 48 8.02 12.39 -16.41
N ASN A 49 7.01 11.72 -15.83
CA ASN A 49 5.61 11.91 -16.21
C ASN A 49 4.73 12.51 -15.12
N VAL A 50 5.27 12.80 -13.92
CA VAL A 50 4.49 13.34 -12.79
C VAL A 50 3.70 14.59 -13.17
N ASP A 51 4.31 15.53 -13.90
CA ASP A 51 3.64 16.77 -14.32
C ASP A 51 2.46 16.51 -15.28
N ASN A 52 2.59 15.51 -16.15
CA ASN A 52 1.51 15.13 -17.06
C ASN A 52 0.34 14.50 -16.30
N ILE A 53 0.62 13.70 -15.27
CA ILE A 53 -0.40 13.11 -14.39
C ILE A 53 -1.18 14.22 -13.67
N ILE A 54 -0.47 15.18 -13.07
CA ILE A 54 -1.09 16.33 -12.37
C ILE A 54 -1.97 17.15 -13.31
N LYS A 55 -1.47 17.42 -14.52
CA LYS A 55 -2.25 18.12 -15.56
C LYS A 55 -3.52 17.34 -15.90
N SER A 56 -3.40 16.05 -16.21
CA SER A 56 -4.53 15.18 -16.55
C SER A 56 -5.57 15.12 -15.43
N ALA A 57 -5.13 14.99 -14.17
CA ALA A 57 -6.01 14.96 -13.02
C ALA A 57 -6.80 16.28 -12.87
N THR A 58 -6.13 17.41 -13.09
CA THR A 58 -6.76 18.75 -13.04
C THR A 58 -7.78 18.92 -14.16
N GLU A 59 -7.43 18.56 -15.39
CA GLU A 59 -8.28 18.69 -16.59
C GLU A 59 -9.52 17.77 -16.53
N THR A 60 -9.40 16.61 -15.87
CA THR A 60 -10.50 15.64 -15.73
C THR A 60 -11.30 15.83 -14.43
N HIS A 61 -10.93 16.81 -13.61
CA HIS A 61 -11.57 17.13 -12.34
C HIS A 61 -11.66 15.92 -11.39
N VAL A 62 -10.60 15.12 -11.33
CA VAL A 62 -10.42 14.05 -10.33
C VAL A 62 -9.60 14.58 -9.16
N PHE A 63 -9.85 14.06 -7.97
CA PHE A 63 -9.17 14.50 -6.75
C PHE A 63 -8.53 13.34 -5.96
N GLY A 64 -8.60 12.12 -6.51
CA GLY A 64 -7.72 11.01 -6.16
C GLY A 64 -6.93 10.58 -7.39
N ILE A 65 -5.64 10.37 -7.20
CA ILE A 65 -4.72 9.91 -8.24
C ILE A 65 -4.20 8.55 -7.79
N GLU A 66 -4.57 7.51 -8.53
CA GLU A 66 -3.99 6.19 -8.38
C GLU A 66 -2.77 6.12 -9.29
N THR A 67 -1.63 5.69 -8.75
CA THR A 67 -0.42 5.52 -9.54
C THR A 67 0.09 4.10 -9.49
N ASP A 68 0.28 3.50 -10.66
CA ASP A 68 0.97 2.23 -10.82
C ASP A 68 2.48 2.47 -10.78
N ASN A 69 3.08 2.03 -9.67
CA ASN A 69 4.51 2.08 -9.44
C ASN A 69 4.93 0.95 -8.51
N ASP A 70 4.70 -0.27 -8.98
CA ASP A 70 4.81 -1.46 -8.16
C ASP A 70 6.25 -1.79 -7.77
N ILE A 71 6.64 -1.43 -6.54
CA ILE A 71 7.96 -1.74 -5.99
C ILE A 71 8.11 -3.24 -5.67
N PRO A 72 7.23 -3.86 -4.85
CA PRO A 72 7.40 -5.26 -4.47
C PRO A 72 7.07 -6.26 -5.57
N GLY A 73 6.25 -5.88 -6.57
CA GLY A 73 5.86 -6.77 -7.67
C GLY A 73 6.77 -6.76 -8.88
N ARG A 74 7.88 -6.01 -8.85
CA ARG A 74 8.92 -6.07 -9.89
C ARG A 74 10.26 -6.33 -9.25
N TYR A 75 10.96 -7.37 -9.71
CA TYR A 75 12.14 -7.89 -9.01
C TYR A 75 13.28 -6.86 -8.92
N GLU A 76 13.47 -6.08 -9.97
CA GLU A 76 14.48 -5.02 -10.04
C GLU A 76 14.25 -3.96 -8.96
N SER A 77 12.99 -3.52 -8.79
CA SER A 77 12.65 -2.55 -7.76
C SER A 77 12.45 -3.13 -6.37
N PHE A 78 12.17 -4.43 -6.27
CA PHE A 78 12.19 -5.15 -5.02
C PHE A 78 13.60 -5.12 -4.42
N LEU A 79 14.63 -5.32 -5.26
CA LEU A 79 16.04 -5.20 -4.90
C LEU A 79 16.46 -3.76 -4.62
N ASP A 80 16.22 -2.84 -5.57
CA ASP A 80 16.52 -1.41 -5.42
C ASP A 80 15.28 -0.52 -5.66
N PRO A 81 14.61 -0.06 -4.58
CA PRO A 81 13.38 0.73 -4.72
C PRO A 81 13.65 2.22 -4.99
N THR A 82 14.90 2.66 -5.10
CA THR A 82 15.28 4.08 -5.00
C THR A 82 14.56 4.98 -6.00
N GLU A 83 14.58 4.61 -7.28
CA GLU A 83 13.96 5.41 -8.35
C GLU A 83 12.43 5.51 -8.17
N LYS A 84 11.79 4.36 -7.91
CA LYS A 84 10.33 4.31 -7.71
C LYS A 84 9.90 5.10 -6.47
N LEU A 85 10.65 5.03 -5.37
CA LEU A 85 10.38 5.84 -4.17
C LEU A 85 10.49 7.34 -4.44
N GLN A 86 11.47 7.77 -5.25
CA GLN A 86 11.59 9.18 -5.67
C GLN A 86 10.38 9.62 -6.50
N ALA A 87 9.91 8.78 -7.44
CA ALA A 87 8.72 9.06 -8.23
C ALA A 87 7.46 9.16 -7.37
N ILE A 88 7.24 8.22 -6.44
CA ILE A 88 6.10 8.24 -5.52
C ILE A 88 6.12 9.49 -4.64
N LYS A 89 7.30 9.89 -4.14
CA LYS A 89 7.46 11.14 -3.39
C LYS A 89 7.11 12.37 -4.23
N ALA A 90 7.63 12.46 -5.45
CA ALA A 90 7.36 13.59 -6.34
C ALA A 90 5.86 13.71 -6.67
N MET A 91 5.20 12.56 -6.86
CA MET A 91 3.76 12.48 -7.05
C MET A 91 2.99 13.00 -5.83
N ALA A 92 3.31 12.50 -4.63
CA ALA A 92 2.66 12.95 -3.39
C ALA A 92 2.81 14.46 -3.19
N ASP A 93 4.04 14.99 -3.29
CA ASP A 93 4.33 16.42 -3.11
C ASP A 93 3.52 17.29 -4.10
N LYS A 94 3.45 16.90 -5.38
CA LYS A 94 2.72 17.67 -6.40
C LYS A 94 1.21 17.52 -6.30
N ALA A 95 0.70 16.34 -5.93
CA ALA A 95 -0.73 16.14 -5.70
C ALA A 95 -1.21 17.03 -4.54
N HIS A 96 -0.47 17.04 -3.43
CA HIS A 96 -0.78 17.87 -2.27
C HIS A 96 -0.73 19.37 -2.59
N ALA A 97 0.19 19.81 -3.46
CA ALA A 97 0.29 21.20 -3.89
C ALA A 97 -0.97 21.72 -4.60
N ILE A 98 -1.75 20.84 -5.24
CA ILE A 98 -3.03 21.19 -5.89
C ILE A 98 -4.26 20.77 -5.06
N GLY A 99 -4.06 20.26 -3.84
CA GLY A 99 -5.14 19.80 -2.95
C GLY A 99 -5.72 18.43 -3.32
N ASN A 100 -5.03 17.63 -4.13
CA ASN A 100 -5.42 16.26 -4.47
C ASN A 100 -4.82 15.24 -3.48
N HIS A 101 -5.42 14.04 -3.46
CA HIS A 101 -4.84 12.86 -2.83
C HIS A 101 -4.15 11.97 -3.87
N ALA A 102 -3.08 11.30 -3.48
CA ALA A 102 -2.40 10.30 -4.30
C ALA A 102 -2.23 8.98 -3.53
N PHE A 103 -2.44 7.86 -4.19
CA PHE A 103 -2.23 6.53 -3.63
C PHE A 103 -1.58 5.62 -4.67
N VAL A 104 -0.74 4.69 -4.21
CA VAL A 104 0.08 3.85 -5.08
C VAL A 104 -0.42 2.42 -5.11
N TYR A 105 -0.48 1.83 -6.30
CA TYR A 105 -0.71 0.41 -6.51
C TYR A 105 0.59 -0.38 -6.26
N ILE A 106 0.49 -1.49 -5.54
CA ILE A 106 1.56 -2.48 -5.41
C ILE A 106 0.99 -3.91 -5.44
N ALA A 107 1.75 -4.88 -5.93
CA ALA A 107 1.41 -6.29 -5.82
C ALA A 107 1.45 -6.78 -4.37
N GLY A 108 0.62 -7.78 -4.09
CA GLY A 108 0.53 -8.47 -2.81
C GLY A 108 1.48 -9.65 -2.76
N LEU A 109 1.20 -10.68 -3.55
CA LEU A 109 1.89 -11.98 -3.54
C LEU A 109 2.46 -12.37 -4.90
N GLU A 110 2.70 -11.40 -5.79
CA GLU A 110 3.28 -11.61 -7.12
C GLU A 110 4.58 -10.81 -7.23
N CYS A 111 5.53 -11.30 -8.01
CA CYS A 111 6.73 -10.58 -8.40
C CYS A 111 7.18 -11.01 -9.79
N ILE A 112 7.28 -10.05 -10.70
CA ILE A 112 7.73 -10.27 -12.08
C ILE A 112 9.20 -9.88 -12.21
N THR A 113 9.99 -10.75 -12.84
CA THR A 113 11.33 -10.41 -13.34
C THR A 113 11.22 -10.10 -14.83
N ALA A 114 11.70 -8.93 -15.25
CA ALA A 114 11.66 -8.55 -16.66
C ALA A 114 12.76 -9.27 -17.46
N ASN A 115 12.46 -9.71 -18.69
CA ASN A 115 13.41 -10.38 -19.60
C ASN A 115 14.16 -11.54 -18.90
N ALA A 116 13.41 -12.37 -18.16
CA ALA A 116 13.91 -13.45 -17.32
C ALA A 116 14.66 -14.56 -18.09
N ASP A 117 14.39 -14.69 -19.39
CA ASP A 117 15.08 -15.55 -20.34
C ASP A 117 16.46 -15.03 -20.77
N GLU A 118 16.68 -13.71 -20.66
CA GLU A 118 17.96 -13.05 -20.99
C GLU A 118 18.87 -12.82 -19.78
N THR A 119 18.39 -13.07 -18.55
CA THR A 119 19.15 -12.87 -17.30
C THR A 119 19.40 -14.17 -16.53
N GLU A 120 20.59 -14.27 -15.93
CA GLU A 120 20.92 -15.35 -15.00
C GLU A 120 20.26 -15.17 -13.62
N ARG A 121 19.77 -13.96 -13.31
CA ARG A 121 19.20 -13.60 -12.01
C ARG A 121 17.72 -13.30 -12.14
N THR A 122 16.89 -14.18 -11.59
CA THR A 122 15.42 -14.01 -11.51
C THR A 122 14.96 -14.27 -10.09
N PHE A 123 13.76 -13.81 -9.75
CA PHE A 123 13.18 -14.04 -8.44
C PHE A 123 13.16 -15.54 -8.10
N PHE A 124 12.69 -16.40 -9.01
CA PHE A 124 12.61 -17.83 -8.72
C PHE A 124 13.99 -18.50 -8.64
N LYS A 125 14.95 -18.11 -9.49
CA LYS A 125 16.30 -18.69 -9.46
C LYS A 125 17.01 -18.42 -8.12
N GLU A 126 16.79 -17.25 -7.52
CA GLU A 126 17.41 -16.88 -6.24
C GLU A 126 16.61 -17.33 -5.01
N HIS A 127 15.29 -17.44 -5.14
CA HIS A 127 14.37 -17.75 -4.04
C HIS A 127 13.40 -18.89 -4.38
N PRO A 128 13.90 -20.08 -4.77
CA PRO A 128 13.05 -21.16 -5.27
C PRO A 128 12.11 -21.73 -4.20
N ASP A 129 12.41 -21.57 -2.93
CA ASP A 129 11.63 -22.03 -1.79
C ASP A 129 10.55 -21.05 -1.35
N TRP A 130 10.55 -19.80 -1.82
CA TRP A 130 9.60 -18.77 -1.40
C TRP A 130 8.25 -18.82 -2.13
N VAL A 131 8.11 -19.66 -3.15
CA VAL A 131 6.96 -19.63 -4.06
C VAL A 131 5.79 -20.50 -3.59
N GLN A 132 4.58 -20.14 -4.02
CA GLN A 132 3.41 -21.00 -3.86
C GLN A 132 3.58 -22.27 -4.69
N ARG A 133 3.02 -23.39 -4.20
CA ARG A 133 3.13 -24.69 -4.86
C ARG A 133 1.80 -25.43 -4.86
N LYS A 134 1.53 -26.16 -5.94
CA LYS A 134 0.47 -27.19 -5.95
C LYS A 134 0.82 -28.32 -5.00
N LEU A 135 -0.16 -29.18 -4.70
CA LEU A 135 0.08 -30.41 -3.93
C LEU A 135 1.12 -31.34 -4.60
N SER A 136 1.20 -31.31 -5.94
CA SER A 136 2.21 -32.03 -6.73
C SER A 136 3.64 -31.52 -6.54
N GLY A 137 3.81 -30.34 -5.92
CA GLY A 137 5.09 -29.64 -5.79
C GLY A 137 5.41 -28.67 -6.92
N GLU A 138 4.59 -28.63 -7.99
CA GLU A 138 4.72 -27.67 -9.09
C GLU A 138 4.71 -26.22 -8.55
N PRO A 139 5.74 -25.41 -8.84
CA PRO A 139 5.82 -24.01 -8.40
C PRO A 139 4.92 -23.09 -9.23
N ALA A 140 4.39 -22.06 -8.60
CA ALA A 140 3.56 -21.03 -9.21
C ALA A 140 4.43 -20.00 -9.95
N ILE A 141 4.96 -20.43 -11.09
CA ILE A 141 5.79 -19.61 -11.99
C ILE A 141 5.17 -19.65 -13.37
N PHE A 142 5.04 -18.49 -13.97
CA PHE A 142 4.39 -18.29 -15.25
C PHE A 142 5.28 -17.42 -16.13
N GLY A 143 4.99 -17.39 -17.43
CA GLY A 143 5.75 -16.58 -18.38
C GLY A 143 4.85 -15.83 -19.34
N GLY A 144 5.46 -15.14 -20.30
CA GLY A 144 4.78 -14.35 -21.31
C GLY A 144 3.59 -15.05 -21.95
N GLY A 145 2.49 -14.30 -22.13
CA GLY A 145 1.24 -14.80 -22.71
C GLY A 145 0.30 -15.50 -21.71
N THR A 146 0.74 -15.75 -20.47
CA THR A 146 -0.17 -16.24 -19.41
C THR A 146 -1.20 -15.18 -19.01
N ALA A 147 -0.80 -13.91 -19.02
CA ALA A 147 -1.68 -12.76 -18.83
C ALA A 147 -1.21 -11.60 -19.72
N PHE A 148 -2.09 -10.62 -19.96
CA PHE A 148 -1.78 -9.50 -20.86
C PHE A 148 -0.71 -8.54 -20.32
N TRP A 149 -0.42 -8.60 -19.02
CA TRP A 149 0.58 -7.76 -18.33
C TRP A 149 1.93 -8.46 -18.12
N ILE A 150 2.07 -9.70 -18.60
CA ILE A 150 3.31 -10.47 -18.57
C ILE A 150 3.85 -10.50 -20.00
N ASP A 151 4.92 -9.74 -20.22
CA ASP A 151 5.53 -9.60 -21.54
C ASP A 151 6.24 -10.90 -21.96
N GLU A 152 6.48 -11.06 -23.25
CA GLU A 152 7.32 -12.16 -23.75
C GLU A 152 8.72 -12.07 -23.13
N GLY A 153 9.23 -13.19 -22.61
CA GLY A 153 10.50 -13.25 -21.90
C GLY A 153 10.42 -13.02 -20.39
N ASP A 154 9.33 -12.44 -19.87
CA ASP A 154 9.16 -12.21 -18.42
C ASP A 154 8.92 -13.52 -17.64
N GLU A 155 9.36 -13.53 -16.38
CA GLU A 155 9.02 -14.54 -15.37
C GLU A 155 8.07 -13.93 -14.35
N ASP A 156 6.89 -14.51 -14.18
CA ASP A 156 5.91 -14.13 -13.16
C ASP A 156 5.89 -15.16 -12.01
N VAL A 157 6.19 -14.74 -10.79
CA VAL A 157 6.29 -15.61 -9.62
C VAL A 157 5.25 -15.27 -8.57
N TRP A 158 4.53 -16.29 -8.12
CA TRP A 158 3.59 -16.17 -7.00
C TRP A 158 4.19 -16.67 -5.70
N ILE A 159 4.22 -15.78 -4.71
CA ILE A 159 4.99 -15.91 -3.48
C ILE A 159 4.11 -16.47 -2.36
N SER A 160 4.70 -17.36 -1.56
CA SER A 160 4.07 -17.88 -0.35
C SER A 160 3.98 -16.78 0.72
N PRO A 161 2.81 -16.51 1.30
CA PRO A 161 2.66 -15.53 2.38
C PRO A 161 3.37 -15.95 3.69
N TYR A 162 3.89 -17.18 3.73
CA TYR A 162 4.68 -17.74 4.83
C TYR A 162 6.19 -17.72 4.59
N ALA A 163 6.66 -17.25 3.42
CA ALA A 163 8.07 -16.94 3.19
C ALA A 163 8.46 -15.71 4.03
N GLN A 164 9.04 -15.93 5.21
CA GLN A 164 9.23 -14.88 6.23
C GLN A 164 10.23 -13.81 5.82
N GLU A 165 11.29 -14.19 5.12
CA GLU A 165 12.31 -13.26 4.65
C GLU A 165 11.72 -12.31 3.60
N TRP A 166 11.02 -12.84 2.59
CA TRP A 166 10.25 -12.05 1.66
C TRP A 166 9.27 -11.11 2.38
N ARG A 167 8.48 -11.64 3.34
CA ARG A 167 7.50 -10.83 4.08
C ARG A 167 8.16 -9.69 4.83
N THR A 168 9.35 -9.91 5.38
CA THR A 168 10.13 -8.88 6.07
C THR A 168 10.53 -7.76 5.11
N ILE A 169 11.05 -8.12 3.93
CA ILE A 169 11.43 -7.16 2.88
C ILE A 169 10.19 -6.43 2.37
N TYR A 170 9.10 -7.15 2.08
CA TYR A 170 7.83 -6.59 1.62
C TYR A 170 7.31 -5.51 2.57
N MET A 171 7.27 -5.81 3.88
CA MET A 171 6.80 -4.85 4.88
C MET A 171 7.76 -3.66 5.01
N GLU A 172 9.06 -3.85 4.77
CA GLU A 172 9.99 -2.73 4.68
C GLU A 172 9.72 -1.83 3.48
N ARG A 173 9.49 -2.41 2.28
CA ARG A 173 9.08 -1.64 1.10
C ARG A 173 7.79 -0.86 1.34
N VAL A 174 6.79 -1.48 1.98
CA VAL A 174 5.54 -0.80 2.39
C VAL A 174 5.83 0.39 3.32
N ARG A 175 6.75 0.28 4.29
CA ARG A 175 7.13 1.39 5.17
C ARG A 175 7.84 2.50 4.41
N GLN A 176 8.75 2.15 3.49
CA GLN A 176 9.47 3.11 2.65
C GLN A 176 8.49 3.88 1.75
N ILE A 177 7.54 3.18 1.12
CA ILE A 177 6.45 3.79 0.34
C ILE A 177 5.65 4.75 1.22
N ALA A 178 5.19 4.31 2.40
CA ALA A 178 4.44 5.18 3.30
C ALA A 178 5.25 6.43 3.72
N ALA A 179 6.59 6.31 3.84
CA ALA A 179 7.48 7.42 4.20
C ALA A 179 7.58 8.51 3.11
N THR A 180 7.19 8.22 1.86
CA THR A 180 7.21 9.20 0.75
C THR A 180 6.21 10.35 0.95
N GLY A 181 5.16 10.16 1.75
CA GLY A 181 4.07 11.11 1.93
C GLY A 181 2.78 10.73 1.19
N ILE A 182 2.77 9.62 0.44
CA ILE A 182 1.59 9.11 -0.26
C ILE A 182 0.40 8.89 0.70
N ASP A 183 -0.82 9.19 0.26
CA ASP A 183 -2.05 9.14 1.09
C ASP A 183 -2.57 7.71 1.31
N GLY A 184 -2.20 6.77 0.43
CA GLY A 184 -2.68 5.40 0.49
C GLY A 184 -1.82 4.43 -0.31
N ILE A 185 -2.01 3.16 -0.01
CA ILE A 185 -1.43 2.03 -0.74
C ILE A 185 -2.59 1.12 -1.12
N PHE A 186 -2.85 1.00 -2.42
CA PHE A 186 -3.76 0.00 -2.96
C PHE A 186 -2.94 -1.26 -3.26
N VAL A 187 -3.42 -2.40 -2.78
CA VAL A 187 -2.66 -3.65 -2.91
C VAL A 187 -3.50 -4.62 -3.65
N ASP A 188 -3.00 -4.95 -4.82
CA ASP A 188 -3.62 -5.93 -5.68
C ASP A 188 -3.04 -7.31 -5.43
N ILE A 189 -3.75 -8.31 -5.91
CA ILE A 189 -3.32 -9.70 -5.92
C ILE A 189 -2.77 -10.26 -4.58
N PRO A 190 -3.35 -9.93 -3.40
CA PRO A 190 -2.95 -10.54 -2.14
C PRO A 190 -3.70 -11.87 -1.96
N TYR A 191 -3.65 -12.76 -2.95
CA TYR A 191 -4.40 -14.02 -2.94
C TYR A 191 -3.56 -15.24 -3.30
N TRP A 192 -4.11 -16.41 -3.00
CA TRP A 192 -3.52 -17.69 -3.36
C TRP A 192 -3.68 -17.94 -4.86
N MET A 193 -2.66 -18.47 -5.54
CA MET A 193 -2.74 -18.73 -6.98
C MET A 193 -3.86 -19.72 -7.30
N THR A 194 -4.84 -19.27 -8.08
CA THR A 194 -6.00 -20.06 -8.51
C THR A 194 -6.59 -19.65 -9.86
N HIS A 195 -5.99 -18.73 -10.61
CA HIS A 195 -6.69 -18.08 -11.75
C HIS A 195 -6.01 -18.26 -13.11
N PHE A 196 -4.81 -18.83 -13.14
CA PHE A 196 -4.20 -19.29 -14.38
C PHE A 196 -4.58 -20.73 -14.69
N ASP A 197 -4.59 -21.05 -15.98
CA ASP A 197 -4.98 -22.35 -16.50
C ASP A 197 -4.22 -23.48 -15.77
N GLY A 198 -4.98 -24.43 -15.22
CA GLY A 198 -4.45 -25.58 -14.49
C GLY A 198 -4.14 -25.32 -13.01
N TRP A 199 -4.48 -24.15 -12.46
CA TRP A 199 -4.33 -23.80 -11.05
C TRP A 199 -5.65 -23.62 -10.28
N GLU A 200 -6.78 -23.65 -10.98
CA GLU A 200 -8.12 -23.35 -10.45
C GLU A 200 -8.50 -24.24 -9.26
N ASP A 201 -8.21 -25.55 -9.39
CA ASP A 201 -8.47 -26.55 -8.36
C ASP A 201 -7.24 -26.91 -7.54
N SER A 202 -6.15 -26.13 -7.64
CA SER A 202 -4.90 -26.44 -6.93
C SER A 202 -5.01 -26.32 -5.41
N TRP A 203 -5.89 -25.43 -4.93
CA TRP A 203 -6.00 -25.06 -3.51
C TRP A 203 -4.66 -24.69 -2.86
N ALA A 204 -3.75 -24.10 -3.64
CA ALA A 204 -2.43 -23.68 -3.21
C ALA A 204 -2.47 -22.79 -1.94
N SER A 205 -1.45 -22.81 -1.08
CA SER A 205 -0.12 -23.39 -1.32
C SER A 205 0.20 -24.63 -0.46
N PHE A 206 0.96 -25.58 -1.01
CA PHE A 206 1.52 -26.75 -0.33
C PHE A 206 3.05 -26.71 -0.19
N ASP A 207 3.64 -25.51 -0.29
CA ASP A 207 5.02 -25.28 0.12
C ASP A 207 5.23 -25.63 1.60
N ASP A 208 6.49 -25.92 1.96
CA ASP A 208 6.80 -26.44 3.28
C ASP A 208 6.51 -25.43 4.41
N TYR A 209 6.62 -24.12 4.15
CA TYR A 209 6.28 -23.09 5.14
C TYR A 209 4.79 -23.07 5.43
N THR A 210 3.96 -23.07 4.38
CA THR A 210 2.50 -23.03 4.53
C THR A 210 1.98 -24.29 5.22
N VAL A 211 2.49 -25.48 4.83
CA VAL A 211 2.09 -26.75 5.47
C VAL A 211 2.54 -26.80 6.91
N ALA A 212 3.75 -26.34 7.24
CA ALA A 212 4.22 -26.25 8.61
C ALA A 212 3.34 -25.31 9.45
N ALA A 213 2.99 -24.14 8.92
CA ALA A 213 2.12 -23.18 9.61
C ALA A 213 0.71 -23.73 9.87
N PHE A 214 0.13 -24.43 8.89
CA PHE A 214 -1.17 -25.09 9.07
C PHE A 214 -1.11 -26.20 10.12
N LYS A 215 -0.09 -27.04 10.05
CA LYS A 215 0.12 -28.13 11.03
C LYS A 215 0.33 -27.58 12.44
N ALA A 216 1.10 -26.51 12.59
CA ALA A 216 1.29 -25.85 13.89
C ALA A 216 -0.03 -25.31 14.46
N LYS A 217 -0.92 -24.78 13.61
CA LYS A 217 -2.20 -24.21 14.04
C LYS A 217 -3.27 -25.28 14.35
N THR A 218 -3.27 -26.38 13.61
CA THR A 218 -4.41 -27.33 13.60
C THR A 218 -4.07 -28.75 14.06
N GLY A 219 -2.78 -29.10 14.09
CA GLY A 219 -2.30 -30.47 14.27
C GLY A 219 -2.40 -31.36 13.02
N LEU A 220 -2.99 -30.87 11.93
CA LEU A 220 -3.25 -31.64 10.71
C LEU A 220 -2.14 -31.46 9.67
N ASN A 221 -1.86 -32.51 8.91
CA ASN A 221 -1.02 -32.44 7.73
C ASN A 221 -1.87 -32.13 6.49
N ALA A 222 -1.73 -30.92 5.94
CA ALA A 222 -2.48 -30.49 4.75
C ALA A 222 -2.26 -31.38 3.52
N LYS A 223 -1.14 -32.13 3.44
CA LYS A 223 -0.85 -33.00 2.30
C LYS A 223 -1.55 -34.37 2.37
N THR A 224 -2.02 -34.79 3.55
CA THR A 224 -2.55 -36.17 3.75
C THR A 224 -3.89 -36.25 4.46
N ASP A 225 -4.22 -35.26 5.30
CA ASP A 225 -5.32 -35.39 6.26
C ASP A 225 -6.62 -34.71 5.76
N LEU A 226 -6.63 -34.22 4.52
CA LEU A 226 -7.76 -33.53 3.91
C LEU A 226 -8.03 -34.02 2.49
N LYS A 227 -9.26 -33.80 2.01
CA LYS A 227 -9.71 -34.10 0.65
C LYS A 227 -10.00 -32.79 -0.08
N LEU A 228 -9.05 -32.37 -0.94
CA LEU A 228 -9.19 -31.13 -1.70
C LEU A 228 -10.46 -31.11 -2.56
N GLY A 229 -11.11 -29.94 -2.59
CA GLY A 229 -12.37 -29.72 -3.30
C GLY A 229 -13.61 -30.34 -2.63
N ASN A 230 -13.46 -31.14 -1.58
CA ASN A 230 -14.61 -31.73 -0.88
C ASN A 230 -15.10 -30.82 0.25
N PHE A 231 -16.08 -29.97 -0.04
CA PHE A 231 -16.69 -29.06 0.93
C PHE A 231 -17.44 -29.74 2.10
N SER A 232 -17.63 -31.07 2.06
CA SER A 232 -18.17 -31.83 3.21
C SER A 232 -17.06 -32.37 4.14
N ASP A 233 -15.79 -32.28 3.74
CA ASP A 233 -14.66 -32.66 4.60
C ASP A 233 -14.33 -31.53 5.59
N ALA A 234 -14.52 -31.80 6.89
CA ALA A 234 -14.23 -30.86 7.95
C ALA A 234 -12.76 -30.40 7.97
N ASN A 235 -11.81 -31.25 7.56
CA ASN A 235 -10.39 -30.86 7.51
C ASN A 235 -10.10 -29.95 6.31
N PHE A 236 -10.79 -30.14 5.19
CA PHE A 236 -10.72 -29.22 4.06
C PHE A 236 -11.35 -27.86 4.37
N LEU A 237 -12.46 -27.82 5.11
CA LEU A 237 -13.03 -26.54 5.59
C LEU A 237 -12.05 -25.78 6.49
N ARG A 238 -11.31 -26.48 7.37
CA ARG A 238 -10.24 -25.87 8.18
C ARG A 238 -9.09 -25.33 7.32
N TRP A 239 -8.78 -25.97 6.20
CA TRP A 239 -7.79 -25.49 5.23
C TRP A 239 -8.25 -24.19 4.55
N ILE A 240 -9.52 -24.11 4.17
CA ILE A 240 -10.14 -22.88 3.63
C ILE A 240 -10.08 -21.75 4.67
N ASP A 241 -10.51 -22.01 5.91
CA ASP A 241 -10.49 -21.01 7.00
C ASP A 241 -9.07 -20.51 7.28
N PHE A 242 -8.09 -21.42 7.27
CA PHE A 242 -6.69 -21.07 7.40
C PHE A 242 -6.23 -20.13 6.28
N ARG A 243 -6.52 -20.47 5.02
CA ARG A 243 -6.16 -19.66 3.85
C ARG A 243 -6.77 -18.26 3.90
N ILE A 244 -8.05 -18.15 4.28
CA ILE A 244 -8.74 -16.86 4.45
C ILE A 244 -8.10 -16.05 5.59
N ALA A 245 -7.86 -16.68 6.74
CA ALA A 245 -7.24 -16.02 7.90
C ALA A 245 -5.83 -15.52 7.59
N THR A 246 -5.05 -16.26 6.79
CA THR A 246 -3.71 -15.86 6.37
C THR A 246 -3.73 -14.58 5.56
N LEU A 247 -4.56 -14.51 4.51
CA LEU A 247 -4.67 -13.30 3.68
C LEU A 247 -5.25 -12.13 4.48
N THR A 248 -6.22 -12.40 5.35
CA THR A 248 -6.77 -11.38 6.27
C THR A 248 -5.67 -10.79 7.15
N ALA A 249 -4.83 -11.63 7.74
CA ALA A 249 -3.72 -11.18 8.60
C ALA A 249 -2.64 -10.44 7.80
N PHE A 250 -2.32 -10.90 6.58
CA PHE A 250 -1.40 -10.23 5.67
C PHE A 250 -1.88 -8.79 5.36
N MET A 251 -3.17 -8.63 5.07
CA MET A 251 -3.77 -7.32 4.80
C MET A 251 -3.90 -6.43 6.05
N GLN A 252 -4.15 -7.01 7.23
CA GLN A 252 -4.30 -6.29 8.49
C GLN A 252 -2.98 -5.72 9.01
N HIS A 253 -1.88 -6.48 8.93
CA HIS A 253 -0.57 -6.09 9.46
C HIS A 253 -0.07 -4.74 8.91
N ARG A 254 -0.61 -4.29 7.77
CA ARG A 254 -0.30 -3.00 7.16
C ARG A 254 -1.08 -1.81 7.71
N ARG A 255 -2.32 -2.02 8.15
CA ARG A 255 -3.17 -0.91 8.66
C ARG A 255 -2.58 -0.28 9.92
N ASP A 256 -1.95 -1.09 10.77
CA ASP A 256 -1.34 -0.65 12.03
C ASP A 256 -0.10 0.25 11.82
N LEU A 257 0.56 0.13 10.66
CA LEU A 257 1.73 0.94 10.29
C LEU A 257 1.33 2.32 9.77
N SER A 258 0.20 2.42 9.06
CA SER A 258 -0.33 3.68 8.53
C SER A 258 -0.95 4.57 9.62
N GLY A 259 -1.44 3.98 10.71
CA GLY A 259 -2.12 4.70 11.81
C GLY A 259 -1.21 5.47 12.78
N HIS A 260 0.11 5.23 12.77
CA HIS A 260 1.03 5.76 13.78
C HIS A 260 1.45 7.24 13.63
N ARG A 261 0.85 7.99 12.69
CA ARG A 261 1.10 9.43 12.49
C ARG A 261 0.08 10.36 13.18
N GLY A 262 -1.02 9.85 13.73
CA GLY A 262 -2.10 10.68 14.28
C GLY A 262 -1.89 11.26 15.68
N GLU A 263 -1.09 10.64 16.56
CA GLU A 263 -1.18 10.94 18.01
C GLU A 263 0.03 11.67 18.63
N ARG A 264 1.16 11.82 17.92
CA ARG A 264 2.38 12.41 18.51
C ARG A 264 2.50 13.94 18.42
N GLY A 265 1.57 14.63 17.76
CA GLY A 265 1.59 16.09 17.59
C GLY A 265 0.81 16.90 18.64
N ALA A 266 -0.10 16.29 19.41
CA ALA A 266 -1.11 17.05 20.17
C ALA A 266 -0.83 17.20 21.68
N ARG A 267 0.27 16.65 22.22
CA ARG A 267 0.50 16.58 23.69
C ARG A 267 1.67 17.40 24.25
N ARG A 268 2.13 18.45 23.56
CA ARG A 268 3.05 19.43 24.16
C ARG A 268 2.64 20.86 23.85
N ARG A 269 1.57 21.30 24.50
CA ARG A 269 1.32 22.71 24.85
C ARG A 269 0.13 22.75 25.81
N ARG A 270 0.41 22.61 27.10
CA ARG A 270 -0.39 23.17 28.19
C ARG A 270 0.56 23.45 29.33
N CYS A 271 0.95 24.72 29.44
CA CYS A 271 1.41 25.29 30.69
C CYS A 271 0.22 25.27 31.67
N LEU A 272 0.44 24.66 32.82
CA LEU A 272 0.47 25.34 34.12
C LEU A 272 1.68 24.79 34.87
#